data_AF-A0A9P8ECC9-F1
#
_entry.id   AF-A0A9P8ECC9-F1
#
_cell.length_a   1.000
_cell.length_b   1.000
_cell.length_c   1.000
_cell.angle_alpha   90.00
_cell.angle_beta   90.00
_cell.angle_gamma   90.00
#
_symmetry.space_group_name_H-M   'P 1'
#
loop_
_entity.id
_entity.type
_entity.pdbx_description
1 polymer ?
#
loop_
_entity_poly.entity_id
_entity_poly.type
_entity_poly.pdbx_seq_one_letter_code
_entity_poly.pdbx_strand_id
1 'polypeptide(L)'
;MFKTGLLRLAALRNQPPSITHKTKTQLSRMSQSTKAPKLHGRAFYESIGCPKLILAPMVEQSEFAWRLLTRSFLPADQNKQLLAYTPMFHARLFHENAKYRETHFQPLKASMPESPLPFEDARFNQSDLHLDGNHQTDRPLFVQFCANDPDDLLAAARHVQPFCDAVDLNLGCPQGIARKGHYGSFLQEEPDLIYKLINNLHLNLDIPVTAKMRILDTPEKTLDYAKMILSAGASIITVHGRQRHQKGHNTGLADWSVIRYLRDNLPPDTVIFANGNILRYEDIPACLEATGADGVMSAEGNLYDPSVFAHPPPAGQESREYWRGKDGRGGYRMDAVLRRYMDIIHRYVLGQEPPTRKPLFMPGHDDTLVDTAVVEPVTESLPSQKRPAEDEVVDGEAAEEPNGQPASKKQKQNKGENRKKNEKCQNPNLTPMQAHLFHMLRPLVSKHTNVRDALARCRAGDIAAYENVLSMVEAAVKEGLLEYENSPPEEAATEPQIRPEVDATKDESSLAAVAWCKRPWFICQPYVRPLPKEAIEKGSMQLTKKEKERLEREKEENKQAGLVPEGRVEEQESNGEKVEVPKEGMVCG
;
A
#
# COMPACT_ATOMS: atom_id res chain seq x y z
N MET A 1 7.21 24.62 -76.40
CA MET A 1 6.23 24.72 -77.50
C MET A 1 4.92 25.23 -76.91
N PHE A 2 4.55 26.46 -77.27
CA PHE A 2 3.37 27.17 -76.78
C PHE A 2 2.08 26.56 -77.32
N LYS A 3 1.04 26.49 -76.48
CA LYS A 3 -0.35 26.29 -76.89
C LYS A 3 -1.24 27.33 -76.20
N THR A 4 -1.88 28.14 -77.05
CA THR A 4 -3.28 28.62 -76.98
C THR A 4 -3.73 29.34 -75.71
N GLY A 5 -4.29 30.55 -75.71
CA GLY A 5 -4.82 31.48 -76.73
C GLY A 5 -5.72 32.46 -75.95
N LEU A 6 -5.41 33.76 -75.93
CA LEU A 6 -6.16 34.86 -76.59
C LEU A 6 -7.68 34.85 -76.24
N LEU A 7 -8.36 35.91 -75.78
CA LEU A 7 -8.17 37.37 -75.82
C LEU A 7 -9.25 38.05 -74.95
N ARG A 8 -8.88 39.22 -74.39
CA ARG A 8 -9.67 40.50 -74.32
C ARG A 8 -10.96 40.51 -73.48
N LEU A 9 -11.38 41.61 -72.85
CA LEU A 9 -10.98 43.02 -72.82
C LEU A 9 -11.65 43.64 -71.59
N ALA A 10 -11.03 44.70 -71.04
CA ALA A 10 -11.67 45.90 -70.48
C ALA A 10 -12.68 45.76 -69.32
N ALA A 11 -12.95 46.75 -68.49
CA ALA A 11 -12.28 47.94 -67.99
C ALA A 11 -13.26 48.50 -66.93
N LEU A 12 -12.75 49.34 -66.04
CA LEU A 12 -13.47 50.40 -65.31
C LEU A 12 -14.22 50.07 -64.01
N ARG A 13 -13.77 50.83 -63.00
CA ARG A 13 -14.51 51.60 -61.98
C ARG A 13 -14.92 50.90 -60.67
N ASN A 14 -14.15 51.28 -59.65
CA ASN A 14 -14.54 51.38 -58.24
C ASN A 14 -15.74 52.33 -58.05
N GLN A 15 -16.82 51.83 -57.46
CA GLN A 15 -17.44 52.29 -56.20
C GLN A 15 -18.62 51.37 -55.79
N PRO A 16 -19.02 51.33 -54.50
CA PRO A 16 -19.36 50.09 -53.77
C PRO A 16 -20.86 49.83 -53.67
N PRO A 17 -21.26 48.66 -53.11
CA PRO A 17 -22.43 48.70 -52.24
C PRO A 17 -22.25 47.97 -50.89
N SER A 18 -22.81 48.63 -49.87
CA SER A 18 -23.64 48.05 -48.81
C SER A 18 -22.98 47.12 -47.78
N ILE A 19 -22.60 47.73 -46.65
CA ILE A 19 -22.51 47.08 -45.34
C ILE A 19 -23.89 46.52 -44.99
N THR A 20 -24.03 45.19 -45.00
CA THR A 20 -25.10 44.50 -44.29
C THR A 20 -24.56 44.04 -42.95
N HIS A 21 -24.98 44.72 -41.88
CA HIS A 21 -24.75 44.28 -40.51
C HIS A 21 -25.47 42.95 -40.30
N LYS A 22 -24.73 41.84 -40.37
CA LYS A 22 -25.17 40.59 -39.76
C LYS A 22 -25.21 40.80 -38.25
N THR A 23 -26.36 40.51 -37.68
CA THR A 23 -26.69 40.65 -36.26
C THR A 23 -25.74 39.81 -35.39
N LYS A 24 -25.48 40.32 -34.18
CA LYS A 24 -24.66 39.73 -33.10
C LYS A 24 -25.04 38.30 -32.67
N THR A 25 -26.04 37.68 -33.28
CA THR A 25 -26.61 36.38 -32.93
C THR A 25 -26.00 35.20 -33.71
N GLN A 26 -25.09 35.43 -34.66
CA GLN A 26 -24.41 34.36 -35.42
C GLN A 26 -22.94 34.15 -35.06
N LEU A 27 -22.39 34.92 -34.12
CA LEU A 27 -21.01 34.75 -33.61
C LEU A 27 -20.92 33.93 -32.31
N SER A 28 -22.03 33.35 -31.82
CA SER A 28 -22.06 32.57 -30.57
C SER A 28 -22.09 31.06 -30.76
N ARG A 29 -21.76 30.53 -31.95
CA ARG A 29 -21.64 29.09 -32.20
C ARG A 29 -20.36 28.81 -32.98
N MET A 30 -19.21 28.93 -32.31
CA MET A 30 -17.94 28.28 -32.67
C MET A 30 -16.84 28.70 -31.69
N SER A 31 -17.06 28.51 -30.39
CA SER A 31 -15.95 28.26 -29.46
C SER A 31 -16.00 26.79 -29.09
N GLN A 32 -15.56 25.93 -30.01
CA GLN A 32 -15.13 24.61 -29.59
C GLN A 32 -13.98 24.83 -28.62
N SER A 33 -14.24 24.59 -27.32
CA SER A 33 -13.18 24.40 -26.34
C SER A 33 -12.27 23.29 -26.88
N THR A 34 -11.11 23.65 -27.40
CA THR A 34 -10.08 22.69 -27.78
C THR A 34 -9.48 22.18 -26.48
N LYS A 35 -10.17 21.23 -25.85
CA LYS A 35 -9.68 20.55 -24.66
C LYS A 35 -8.30 19.97 -24.97
N ALA A 36 -7.30 20.28 -24.15
CA ALA A 36 -5.96 19.75 -24.34
C ALA A 36 -6.04 18.21 -24.42
N PRO A 37 -5.28 17.57 -25.33
CA PRO A 37 -5.35 16.12 -25.48
C PRO A 37 -4.92 15.46 -24.17
N LYS A 38 -5.76 14.52 -23.69
CA LYS A 38 -5.44 13.69 -22.53
C LYS A 38 -4.17 12.88 -22.80
N LEU A 39 -3.17 13.06 -21.96
CA LEU A 39 -1.93 12.27 -22.03
C LEU A 39 -2.24 10.79 -21.74
N HIS A 40 -1.48 9.89 -22.33
CA HIS A 40 -1.69 8.45 -22.20
C HIS A 40 -0.35 7.71 -22.27
N GLY A 41 -0.29 6.50 -21.70
CA GLY A 41 0.90 5.66 -21.74
C GLY A 41 2.16 6.35 -21.20
N ARG A 42 3.27 6.18 -21.92
CA ARG A 42 4.58 6.77 -21.61
C ARG A 42 4.53 8.29 -21.39
N ALA A 43 3.83 9.03 -22.26
CA ALA A 43 3.75 10.49 -22.16
C ALA A 43 3.07 10.95 -20.85
N PHE A 44 2.06 10.22 -20.40
CA PHE A 44 1.46 10.47 -19.08
C PHE A 44 2.45 10.18 -17.96
N TYR A 45 3.11 9.02 -17.98
CA TYR A 45 4.10 8.64 -16.98
C TYR A 45 5.25 9.67 -16.85
N GLU A 46 5.71 10.20 -17.98
CA GLU A 46 6.72 11.27 -18.02
C GLU A 46 6.19 12.57 -17.42
N SER A 47 4.94 12.94 -17.72
CA SER A 47 4.33 14.16 -17.21
C SER A 47 4.20 14.22 -15.69
N ILE A 48 4.10 13.06 -15.02
CA ILE A 48 4.04 12.95 -13.56
C ILE A 48 5.42 12.77 -12.91
N GLY A 49 6.51 12.88 -13.68
CA GLY A 49 7.89 12.86 -13.18
C GLY A 49 8.57 11.50 -13.18
N CYS A 50 8.09 10.55 -13.97
CA CYS A 50 8.64 9.18 -14.07
C CYS A 50 8.81 8.50 -12.70
N PRO A 51 7.76 8.39 -11.87
CA PRO A 51 7.88 7.83 -10.53
C PRO A 51 8.38 6.38 -10.59
N LYS A 52 9.48 6.10 -9.89
CA LYS A 52 10.05 4.76 -9.76
C LYS A 52 9.67 4.07 -8.46
N LEU A 53 9.23 4.85 -7.47
CA LEU A 53 8.90 4.40 -6.13
C LEU A 53 7.38 4.48 -5.99
N ILE A 54 6.72 3.36 -5.73
CA ILE A 54 5.25 3.32 -5.67
C ILE A 54 4.76 2.79 -4.32
N LEU A 55 4.06 3.62 -3.56
CA LEU A 55 3.35 3.20 -2.37
C LEU A 55 2.01 2.55 -2.78
N ALA A 56 1.86 1.26 -2.46
CA ALA A 56 0.72 0.45 -2.86
C ALA A 56 -0.61 0.90 -2.24
N PRO A 57 -1.74 0.61 -2.90
CA PRO A 57 -3.07 0.72 -2.29
C PRO A 57 -3.23 -0.35 -1.22
N MET A 58 -3.53 0.08 0.01
CA MET A 58 -3.71 -0.80 1.16
C MET A 58 -4.93 -0.34 1.96
N VAL A 59 -5.96 -1.19 2.02
CA VAL A 59 -7.24 -0.88 2.70
C VAL A 59 -6.98 -0.64 4.19
N GLU A 60 -7.41 0.51 4.71
CA GLU A 60 -7.20 0.94 6.10
C GLU A 60 -5.72 1.08 6.49
N GLN A 61 -4.84 1.35 5.52
CA GLN A 61 -3.38 1.31 5.69
C GLN A 61 -2.59 2.30 4.80
N SER A 62 -3.25 3.04 3.91
CA SER A 62 -2.60 3.93 2.92
C SER A 62 -3.27 5.29 2.82
N GLU A 63 -3.87 5.73 3.92
CA GLU A 63 -4.51 7.05 4.07
C GLU A 63 -3.46 8.15 4.00
N PHE A 64 -3.92 9.39 3.78
CA PHE A 64 -3.06 10.56 3.58
C PHE A 64 -1.89 10.65 4.58
N ALA A 65 -2.15 10.49 5.87
CA ALA A 65 -1.12 10.60 6.90
C ALA A 65 0.00 9.56 6.74
N TRP A 66 -0.35 8.33 6.30
CA TRP A 66 0.63 7.28 6.04
C TRP A 66 1.42 7.52 4.74
N ARG A 67 0.73 8.01 3.69
CA ARG A 67 1.40 8.44 2.45
C ARG A 67 2.38 9.57 2.71
N LEU A 68 1.99 10.55 3.51
CA LEU A 68 2.86 11.67 3.89
C LEU A 68 4.01 11.21 4.79
N LEU A 69 3.78 10.26 5.71
CA LEU A 69 4.85 9.65 6.49
C LEU A 69 5.90 9.01 5.57
N THR A 70 5.46 8.23 4.58
CA THR A 70 6.37 7.61 3.59
C THR A 70 7.14 8.67 2.80
N ARG A 71 6.45 9.70 2.30
CA ARG A 71 7.09 10.83 1.57
C ARG A 71 8.13 11.56 2.41
N SER A 72 7.89 11.70 3.71
CA SER A 72 8.76 12.50 4.59
C SER A 72 10.18 11.96 4.72
N PHE A 73 10.44 10.69 4.37
CA PHE A 73 11.78 10.11 4.36
C PHE A 73 12.56 10.41 3.07
N LEU A 74 11.89 10.95 2.06
CA LEU A 74 12.53 11.36 0.80
C LEU A 74 12.93 12.85 0.87
N PRO A 75 14.06 13.22 0.26
CA PRO A 75 14.38 14.61 0.00
C PRO A 75 13.26 15.32 -0.77
N ALA A 76 13.05 16.62 -0.50
CA ALA A 76 11.92 17.37 -1.07
C ALA A 76 11.92 17.42 -2.61
N ASP A 77 13.11 17.40 -3.23
CA ASP A 77 13.32 17.35 -4.68
C ASP A 77 13.00 15.96 -5.28
N GLN A 78 12.97 14.92 -4.46
CA GLN A 78 12.66 13.55 -4.86
C GLN A 78 11.21 13.14 -4.60
N ASN A 79 10.38 14.01 -4.01
CA ASN A 79 8.98 13.70 -3.72
C ASN A 79 8.17 13.25 -4.96
N LYS A 80 8.50 13.78 -6.14
CA LYS A 80 7.87 13.38 -7.42
C LYS A 80 8.27 11.97 -7.88
N GLN A 81 9.37 11.42 -7.37
CA GLN A 81 9.76 10.04 -7.67
C GLN A 81 8.88 9.02 -6.93
N LEU A 82 8.17 9.45 -5.88
CA LEU A 82 7.18 8.65 -5.18
C LEU A 82 5.77 8.92 -5.72
N LEU A 83 5.19 7.91 -6.34
CA LEU A 83 3.76 7.83 -6.59
C LEU A 83 3.11 7.09 -5.43
N ALA A 84 1.97 7.58 -4.94
CA ALA A 84 1.20 6.87 -3.94
C ALA A 84 -0.20 6.54 -4.44
N TYR A 85 -0.79 5.50 -3.87
CA TYR A 85 -2.17 5.12 -4.10
C TYR A 85 -2.99 5.37 -2.84
N THR A 86 -4.26 5.73 -3.02
CA THR A 86 -5.24 5.70 -1.93
C THR A 86 -5.53 4.26 -1.48
N PRO A 87 -6.20 4.08 -0.33
CA PRO A 87 -6.91 2.82 -0.08
C PRO A 87 -7.89 2.53 -1.22
N MET A 88 -8.23 1.25 -1.40
CA MET A 88 -9.23 0.83 -2.38
C MET A 88 -10.63 1.24 -1.90
N PHE A 89 -11.32 2.06 -2.70
CA PHE A 89 -12.69 2.50 -2.41
C PHE A 89 -13.73 1.70 -3.20
N HIS A 90 -14.89 1.42 -2.60
CA HIS A 90 -15.98 0.78 -3.32
C HIS A 90 -16.72 1.82 -4.16
N ALA A 91 -16.69 1.71 -5.49
CA ALA A 91 -17.22 2.72 -6.40
C ALA A 91 -18.69 3.10 -6.11
N ARG A 92 -19.58 2.11 -6.07
CA ARG A 92 -20.99 2.32 -5.74
C ARG A 92 -21.21 3.09 -4.43
N LEU A 93 -20.59 2.63 -3.33
CA LEU A 93 -20.70 3.31 -2.03
C LEU A 93 -20.13 4.72 -2.08
N PHE A 94 -19.03 4.92 -2.80
CA PHE A 94 -18.41 6.22 -2.98
C PHE A 94 -19.33 7.18 -3.74
N HIS A 95 -19.99 6.73 -4.80
CA HIS A 95 -20.93 7.57 -5.55
C HIS A 95 -22.24 7.83 -4.78
N GLU A 96 -22.88 6.79 -4.25
CA GLU A 96 -24.22 6.89 -3.66
C GLU A 96 -24.23 7.52 -2.25
N ASN A 97 -23.13 7.44 -1.49
CA ASN A 97 -23.12 7.79 -0.07
C ASN A 97 -22.09 8.88 0.26
N ALA A 98 -22.56 10.11 0.47
CA ALA A 98 -21.72 11.25 0.86
C ALA A 98 -20.93 11.00 2.15
N LYS A 99 -21.54 10.35 3.15
CA LYS A 99 -20.84 10.00 4.40
C LYS A 99 -19.71 9.00 4.14
N TYR A 100 -19.90 8.03 3.25
CA TYR A 100 -18.82 7.11 2.87
C TYR A 100 -17.66 7.89 2.25
N ARG A 101 -17.91 8.87 1.38
CA ARG A 101 -16.85 9.72 0.84
C ARG A 101 -16.11 10.49 1.93
N GLU A 102 -16.83 11.18 2.81
CA GLU A 102 -16.24 12.02 3.87
C GLU A 102 -15.35 11.23 4.85
N THR A 103 -15.70 9.96 5.12
CA THR A 103 -14.92 9.11 6.03
C THR A 103 -13.80 8.33 5.34
N HIS A 104 -13.57 8.52 4.03
CA HIS A 104 -12.53 7.78 3.27
C HIS A 104 -11.63 8.68 2.41
N PHE A 105 -12.10 9.86 1.97
CA PHE A 105 -11.36 10.76 1.09
C PHE A 105 -11.69 12.22 1.39
N GLN A 106 -10.70 12.99 1.86
CA GLN A 106 -10.84 14.37 2.36
C GLN A 106 -10.01 15.36 1.53
N PRO A 107 -10.37 15.60 0.25
CA PRO A 107 -9.59 16.48 -0.62
C PRO A 107 -9.83 17.98 -0.38
N LEU A 108 -10.96 18.33 0.23
CA LEU A 108 -11.39 19.70 0.49
C LEU A 108 -11.61 19.91 2.00
N LYS A 109 -11.44 21.15 2.47
CA LYS A 109 -11.76 21.53 3.85
C LYS A 109 -13.28 21.54 4.09
N ALA A 110 -14.04 21.87 3.06
CA ALA A 110 -15.48 21.68 3.02
C ALA A 110 -15.83 20.27 2.54
N SER A 111 -17.05 19.81 2.82
CA SER A 111 -17.55 18.56 2.25
C SER A 111 -17.54 18.61 0.72
N MET A 112 -17.23 17.47 0.10
CA MET A 112 -17.33 17.34 -1.35
C MET A 112 -18.79 17.54 -1.80
N PRO A 113 -19.01 18.18 -2.97
CA PRO A 113 -20.35 18.29 -3.55
C PRO A 113 -21.05 16.94 -3.70
N GLU A 114 -22.38 16.93 -3.55
CA GLU A 114 -23.19 15.71 -3.72
C GLU A 114 -23.09 15.13 -5.13
N SER A 115 -23.01 15.98 -6.14
CA SER A 115 -22.79 15.63 -7.55
C SER A 115 -21.44 16.15 -8.03
N PRO A 116 -20.71 15.40 -8.88
CA PRO A 116 -19.40 15.84 -9.36
C PRO A 116 -19.54 17.07 -10.26
N LEU A 117 -18.67 18.05 -10.06
CA LEU A 117 -18.58 19.22 -10.93
C LEU A 117 -17.96 18.84 -12.28
N PRO A 118 -18.30 19.52 -13.38
CA PRO A 118 -17.54 19.43 -14.62
C PRO A 118 -16.05 19.70 -14.33
N PHE A 119 -15.15 18.94 -14.95
CA PHE A 119 -13.72 19.02 -14.65
C PHE A 119 -13.14 20.43 -14.83
N GLU A 120 -13.59 21.14 -15.87
CA GLU A 120 -13.16 22.51 -16.15
C GLU A 120 -13.57 23.50 -15.05
N ASP A 121 -14.67 23.22 -14.34
CA ASP A 121 -15.21 24.04 -13.25
C ASP A 121 -14.66 23.63 -11.88
N ALA A 122 -14.02 22.47 -11.76
CA ALA A 122 -13.42 21.94 -10.55
C ALA A 122 -12.05 22.58 -10.24
N ARG A 123 -11.95 23.91 -10.39
CA ARG A 123 -10.74 24.69 -10.08
C ARG A 123 -10.79 25.18 -8.64
N PHE A 124 -10.18 24.41 -7.74
CA PHE A 124 -10.05 24.74 -6.33
C PHE A 124 -8.76 25.53 -6.07
N ASN A 125 -8.82 26.53 -5.20
CA ASN A 125 -7.62 27.23 -4.76
C ASN A 125 -6.89 26.40 -3.70
N GLN A 126 -5.60 26.70 -3.50
CA GLN A 126 -4.80 26.03 -2.46
C GLN A 126 -5.41 26.15 -1.05
N SER A 127 -6.15 27.24 -0.78
CA SER A 127 -6.85 27.46 0.48
C SER A 127 -8.01 26.49 0.72
N ASP A 128 -8.60 25.96 -0.36
CA ASP A 128 -9.79 25.09 -0.34
C ASP A 128 -9.39 23.62 -0.14
N LEU A 129 -8.22 23.25 -0.67
CA LEU A 129 -7.65 21.91 -0.57
C LEU A 129 -7.30 21.56 0.89
N HIS A 130 -7.44 20.28 1.22
CA HIS A 130 -7.15 19.75 2.54
C HIS A 130 -6.05 18.69 2.52
N LEU A 131 -6.39 17.40 2.60
CA LEU A 131 -5.45 16.30 2.77
C LEU A 131 -5.24 15.56 1.45
N ASP A 132 -6.21 14.73 1.08
CA ASP A 132 -6.07 13.83 -0.06
C ASP A 132 -5.97 14.59 -1.37
N GLY A 133 -4.94 14.29 -2.17
CA GLY A 133 -4.77 14.89 -3.49
C GLY A 133 -4.27 16.33 -3.49
N ASN A 134 -3.89 16.88 -2.32
CA ASN A 134 -3.31 18.21 -2.23
C ASN A 134 -2.00 18.28 -3.03
N HIS A 135 -1.92 19.23 -3.98
CA HIS A 135 -0.79 19.33 -4.91
C HIS A 135 0.57 19.57 -4.24
N GLN A 136 0.58 20.12 -3.02
CA GLN A 136 1.82 20.42 -2.30
C GLN A 136 2.36 19.21 -1.52
N THR A 137 1.50 18.30 -1.09
CA THR A 137 1.86 17.29 -0.07
C THR A 137 1.55 15.85 -0.47
N ASP A 138 0.60 15.60 -1.38
CA ASP A 138 0.10 14.25 -1.63
C ASP A 138 0.23 13.78 -3.08
N ARG A 139 0.67 14.64 -4.01
CA ARG A 139 0.84 14.30 -5.43
C ARG A 139 2.30 13.94 -5.80
N PRO A 140 2.53 13.02 -6.76
CA PRO A 140 1.52 12.34 -7.58
C PRO A 140 0.73 11.27 -6.82
N LEU A 141 -0.58 11.20 -7.07
CA LEU A 141 -1.55 10.33 -6.40
C LEU A 141 -2.47 9.62 -7.39
N PHE A 142 -2.59 8.30 -7.28
CA PHE A 142 -3.64 7.54 -7.97
C PHE A 142 -4.75 7.14 -6.99
N VAL A 143 -6.01 7.35 -7.38
CA VAL A 143 -7.16 6.95 -6.56
C VAL A 143 -7.68 5.61 -7.07
N GLN A 144 -7.66 4.59 -6.20
CA GLN A 144 -8.05 3.23 -6.60
C GLN A 144 -9.49 2.90 -6.21
N PHE A 145 -10.25 2.36 -7.15
CA PHE A 145 -11.57 1.80 -6.92
C PHE A 145 -11.62 0.28 -7.10
N CYS A 146 -12.56 -0.36 -6.38
CA CYS A 146 -13.16 -1.61 -6.81
C CYS A 146 -14.58 -1.36 -7.32
N ALA A 147 -14.95 -2.07 -8.38
CA ALA A 147 -16.25 -1.95 -9.03
C ALA A 147 -16.54 -3.20 -9.87
N ASN A 148 -17.80 -3.37 -10.22
CA ASN A 148 -18.29 -4.34 -11.19
C ASN A 148 -19.43 -3.78 -12.06
N ASP A 149 -19.70 -2.49 -11.94
CA ASP A 149 -20.64 -1.75 -12.77
C ASP A 149 -19.92 -0.52 -13.38
N PRO A 150 -19.91 -0.35 -14.72
CA PRO A 150 -19.23 0.76 -15.37
C PRO A 150 -19.77 2.15 -15.05
N ASP A 151 -21.06 2.28 -14.75
CA ASP A 151 -21.70 3.57 -14.50
C ASP A 151 -21.43 4.04 -13.07
N ASP A 152 -21.54 3.14 -12.08
CA ASP A 152 -21.13 3.39 -10.70
C ASP A 152 -19.66 3.79 -10.62
N LEU A 153 -18.79 3.09 -11.36
CA LEU A 153 -17.36 3.39 -11.43
C LEU A 153 -17.10 4.79 -12.01
N LEU A 154 -17.73 5.14 -13.14
CA LEU A 154 -17.56 6.45 -13.76
C LEU A 154 -18.09 7.58 -12.86
N ALA A 155 -19.24 7.38 -12.23
CA ALA A 155 -19.83 8.36 -11.34
C ALA A 155 -18.93 8.62 -10.11
N ALA A 156 -18.36 7.57 -9.51
CA ALA A 156 -17.39 7.70 -8.42
C ALA A 156 -16.09 8.38 -8.89
N ALA A 157 -15.56 7.99 -10.04
CA ALA A 157 -14.32 8.53 -10.59
C ALA A 157 -14.40 10.05 -10.88
N ARG A 158 -15.57 10.54 -11.32
CA ARG A 158 -15.80 11.98 -11.56
C ARG A 158 -15.70 12.84 -10.30
N HIS A 159 -15.93 12.28 -9.11
CA HIS A 159 -15.73 13.02 -7.85
C HIS A 159 -14.25 13.23 -7.53
N VAL A 160 -13.38 12.28 -7.90
CA VAL A 160 -11.97 12.29 -7.49
C VAL A 160 -11.03 12.84 -8.55
N GLN A 161 -11.43 12.86 -9.83
CA GLN A 161 -10.57 13.32 -10.93
C GLN A 161 -9.91 14.71 -10.73
N PRO A 162 -10.50 15.71 -10.05
CA PRO A 162 -9.81 16.99 -9.83
C PRO A 162 -8.63 16.87 -8.85
N PHE A 163 -8.60 15.81 -8.03
CA PHE A 163 -7.72 15.66 -6.89
C PHE A 163 -6.67 14.55 -7.09
N CYS A 164 -6.61 13.91 -8.26
CA CYS A 164 -5.64 12.86 -8.52
C CYS A 164 -5.03 12.96 -9.92
N ASP A 165 -3.96 12.20 -10.15
CA ASP A 165 -3.23 12.15 -11.41
C ASP A 165 -3.78 11.04 -12.32
N ALA A 166 -4.33 9.97 -11.74
CA ALA A 166 -5.08 8.94 -12.45
C ALA A 166 -6.14 8.29 -11.53
N VAL A 167 -7.10 7.64 -12.17
CA VAL A 167 -8.02 6.68 -11.51
C VAL A 167 -7.55 5.27 -11.81
N ASP A 168 -7.41 4.44 -10.79
CA ASP A 168 -6.96 3.05 -10.91
C ASP A 168 -8.09 2.05 -10.64
N LEU A 169 -8.19 1.02 -11.47
CA LEU A 169 -9.08 -0.12 -11.23
C LEU A 169 -8.35 -1.27 -10.54
N ASN A 170 -8.85 -1.68 -9.38
CA ASN A 170 -8.38 -2.88 -8.70
C ASN A 170 -8.86 -4.16 -9.41
N LEU A 171 -7.93 -4.93 -9.94
CA LEU A 171 -8.13 -6.26 -10.52
C LEU A 171 -7.33 -7.35 -9.78
N GLY A 172 -6.85 -7.03 -8.56
CA GLY A 172 -5.86 -7.85 -7.86
C GLY A 172 -6.28 -8.32 -6.46
N CYS A 173 -7.30 -7.73 -5.83
CA CYS A 173 -7.71 -8.08 -4.47
C CYS A 173 -8.26 -9.52 -4.42
N PRO A 174 -7.66 -10.43 -3.63
CA PRO A 174 -8.13 -11.81 -3.53
C PRO A 174 -8.95 -12.07 -2.26
N GLN A 175 -9.30 -11.03 -1.51
CA GLN A 175 -9.93 -11.15 -0.20
C GLN A 175 -11.38 -11.66 -0.29
N GLY A 176 -11.88 -12.23 0.80
CA GLY A 176 -13.25 -12.76 0.85
C GLY A 176 -14.31 -11.68 0.60
N ILE A 177 -14.04 -10.42 0.98
CA ILE A 177 -14.94 -9.30 0.71
C ILE A 177 -15.04 -8.97 -0.78
N ALA A 178 -13.93 -9.11 -1.52
CA ALA A 178 -13.90 -8.96 -2.97
C ALA A 178 -14.63 -10.10 -3.69
N ARG A 179 -14.55 -11.32 -3.15
CA ARG A 179 -15.34 -12.45 -3.65
C ARG A 179 -16.84 -12.19 -3.50
N LYS A 180 -17.26 -11.74 -2.31
CA LYS A 180 -18.67 -11.49 -1.99
C LYS A 180 -19.23 -10.31 -2.79
N GLY A 181 -18.46 -9.25 -2.94
CA GLY A 181 -18.84 -8.07 -3.72
C GLY A 181 -18.58 -8.20 -5.22
N HIS A 182 -18.01 -9.32 -5.66
CA HIS A 182 -17.70 -9.61 -7.06
C HIS A 182 -16.88 -8.52 -7.74
N TYR A 183 -15.68 -8.26 -7.22
CA TYR A 183 -14.71 -7.31 -7.78
C TYR A 183 -13.26 -7.78 -7.55
N GLY A 184 -12.27 -7.01 -7.99
CA GLY A 184 -10.86 -7.36 -7.80
C GLY A 184 -10.46 -8.56 -8.65
N SER A 185 -9.70 -9.49 -8.07
CA SER A 185 -9.23 -10.69 -8.81
C SER A 185 -10.34 -11.68 -9.17
N PHE A 186 -11.58 -11.45 -8.76
CA PHE A 186 -12.74 -12.25 -9.15
C PHE A 186 -13.38 -11.82 -10.47
N LEU A 187 -12.86 -10.74 -11.08
CA LEU A 187 -13.25 -10.32 -12.43
C LEU A 187 -12.34 -10.91 -13.52
N GLN A 188 -11.23 -11.56 -13.16
CA GLN A 188 -10.22 -12.01 -14.14
C GLN A 188 -10.78 -13.03 -15.15
N GLU A 189 -11.90 -13.69 -14.83
CA GLU A 189 -12.64 -14.58 -15.73
C GLU A 189 -13.66 -13.85 -16.64
N GLU A 190 -13.83 -12.53 -16.50
CA GLU A 190 -14.83 -11.70 -17.18
C GLU A 190 -14.18 -10.53 -17.96
N PRO A 191 -13.40 -10.84 -19.02
CA PRO A 191 -12.66 -9.83 -19.77
C PRO A 191 -13.55 -8.74 -20.39
N ASP A 192 -14.76 -9.10 -20.84
CA ASP A 192 -15.72 -8.14 -21.41
C ASP A 192 -16.18 -7.09 -20.39
N LEU A 193 -16.36 -7.50 -19.13
CA LEU A 193 -16.74 -6.59 -18.05
C LEU A 193 -15.55 -5.68 -17.71
N ILE A 194 -14.34 -6.22 -17.58
CA ILE A 194 -13.14 -5.42 -17.34
C ILE A 194 -12.93 -4.39 -18.44
N TYR A 195 -13.08 -4.80 -19.70
CA TYR A 195 -12.99 -3.88 -20.84
C TYR A 195 -13.99 -2.74 -20.70
N LYS A 196 -15.27 -3.04 -20.41
CA LYS A 196 -16.31 -2.01 -20.22
C LYS A 196 -15.98 -1.06 -19.07
N LEU A 197 -15.50 -1.57 -17.93
CA LEU A 197 -15.12 -0.76 -16.77
C LEU A 197 -14.01 0.24 -17.13
N ILE A 198 -12.91 -0.25 -17.71
CA ILE A 198 -11.75 0.58 -18.05
C ILE A 198 -12.07 1.53 -19.20
N ASN A 199 -12.68 1.04 -20.27
CA ASN A 199 -12.97 1.83 -21.47
C ASN A 199 -13.99 2.94 -21.18
N ASN A 200 -14.98 2.69 -20.32
CA ASN A 200 -15.93 3.74 -19.93
C ASN A 200 -15.22 4.91 -19.22
N LEU A 201 -14.29 4.62 -18.31
CA LEU A 201 -13.46 5.64 -17.68
C LEU A 201 -12.53 6.32 -18.71
N HIS A 202 -11.87 5.53 -19.56
CA HIS A 202 -10.94 6.03 -20.57
C HIS A 202 -11.62 6.97 -21.56
N LEU A 203 -12.89 6.78 -21.92
CA LEU A 203 -13.58 7.67 -22.84
C LEU A 203 -14.13 8.93 -22.17
N ASN A 204 -14.44 8.87 -20.87
CA ASN A 204 -15.26 9.90 -20.20
C ASN A 204 -14.55 10.70 -19.09
N LEU A 205 -13.34 10.32 -18.68
CA LEU A 205 -12.51 11.11 -17.76
C LEU A 205 -11.51 11.99 -18.52
N ASP A 206 -11.14 13.10 -17.88
CA ASP A 206 -10.12 14.02 -18.41
C ASP A 206 -8.70 13.65 -18.00
N ILE A 207 -8.58 12.78 -16.99
CA ILE A 207 -7.32 12.21 -16.54
C ILE A 207 -7.17 10.75 -16.99
N PRO A 208 -5.94 10.22 -16.98
CA PRO A 208 -5.68 8.83 -17.36
C PRO A 208 -6.27 7.79 -16.40
N VAL A 209 -6.46 6.59 -16.93
CA VAL A 209 -6.92 5.41 -16.19
C VAL A 209 -5.78 4.42 -16.09
N THR A 210 -5.61 3.76 -14.95
CA THR A 210 -4.63 2.69 -14.75
C THR A 210 -5.31 1.44 -14.18
N ALA A 211 -4.61 0.31 -14.16
CA ALA A 211 -5.13 -0.90 -13.54
C ALA A 211 -4.04 -1.67 -12.79
N LYS A 212 -4.41 -2.24 -11.64
CA LYS A 212 -3.56 -3.14 -10.86
C LYS A 212 -4.07 -4.58 -10.92
N MET A 213 -3.29 -5.48 -11.51
CA MET A 213 -3.62 -6.89 -11.71
C MET A 213 -2.70 -7.84 -10.93
N ARG A 214 -3.09 -9.12 -10.92
CA ARG A 214 -2.26 -10.26 -10.54
C ARG A 214 -1.90 -11.07 -11.78
N ILE A 215 -0.81 -11.82 -11.72
CA ILE A 215 -0.48 -12.80 -12.76
C ILE A 215 -1.50 -13.96 -12.78
N LEU A 216 -1.65 -14.59 -13.93
CA LEU A 216 -2.49 -15.77 -14.14
C LEU A 216 -1.64 -17.05 -14.12
N ASP A 217 -2.25 -18.19 -14.45
CA ASP A 217 -1.62 -19.51 -14.34
C ASP A 217 -0.36 -19.65 -15.21
N THR A 218 -0.33 -18.99 -16.37
CA THR A 218 0.82 -19.01 -17.30
C THR A 218 1.24 -17.60 -17.73
N PRO A 219 2.49 -17.40 -18.16
CA PRO A 219 2.95 -16.12 -18.73
C PRO A 219 2.12 -15.66 -19.93
N GLU A 220 1.70 -16.57 -20.81
CA GLU A 220 0.92 -16.28 -22.02
C GLU A 220 -0.48 -15.78 -21.66
N LYS A 221 -1.18 -16.47 -20.76
CA LYS A 221 -2.48 -16.01 -20.26
C LYS A 221 -2.37 -14.64 -19.60
N THR A 222 -1.29 -14.43 -18.85
CA THR A 222 -1.01 -13.14 -18.21
C THR A 222 -0.77 -12.04 -19.25
N LEU A 223 -0.07 -12.35 -20.33
CA LEU A 223 0.17 -11.44 -21.45
C LEU A 223 -1.11 -11.07 -22.18
N ASP A 224 -1.97 -12.04 -22.49
CA ASP A 224 -3.26 -11.79 -23.13
C ASP A 224 -4.16 -10.92 -22.24
N TYR A 225 -4.15 -11.19 -20.93
CA TYR A 225 -4.87 -10.39 -19.96
C TYR A 225 -4.36 -8.94 -19.89
N ALA A 226 -3.03 -8.74 -19.87
CA ALA A 226 -2.42 -7.42 -19.89
C ALA A 226 -2.73 -6.66 -21.20
N LYS A 227 -2.69 -7.33 -22.35
CA LYS A 227 -3.06 -6.75 -23.65
C LYS A 227 -4.51 -6.30 -23.68
N MET A 228 -5.43 -7.09 -23.11
CA MET A 228 -6.85 -6.72 -23.00
C MET A 228 -7.05 -5.47 -22.12
N ILE A 229 -6.37 -5.40 -20.97
CA ILE A 229 -6.43 -4.23 -20.08
C ILE A 229 -5.90 -2.97 -20.78
N LEU A 230 -4.78 -3.08 -21.51
CA LEU A 230 -4.20 -1.98 -22.26
C LEU A 230 -5.10 -1.54 -23.43
N SER A 231 -5.68 -2.49 -24.17
CA SER A 231 -6.58 -2.18 -25.30
C SER A 231 -7.91 -1.55 -24.85
N ALA A 232 -8.31 -1.76 -23.59
CA ALA A 232 -9.43 -1.06 -22.96
C ALA A 232 -9.10 0.40 -22.59
N GLY A 233 -7.85 0.84 -22.72
CA GLY A 233 -7.43 2.23 -22.49
C GLY A 233 -6.72 2.49 -21.15
N ALA A 234 -6.27 1.44 -20.45
CA ALA A 234 -5.38 1.61 -19.31
C ALA A 234 -4.01 2.15 -19.76
N SER A 235 -3.54 3.20 -19.09
CA SER A 235 -2.32 3.94 -19.44
C SER A 235 -1.07 3.33 -18.81
N ILE A 236 -1.24 2.72 -17.64
CA ILE A 236 -0.18 2.05 -16.88
C ILE A 236 -0.79 0.77 -16.31
N ILE A 237 -0.03 -0.32 -16.34
CA ILE A 237 -0.38 -1.58 -15.67
C ILE A 237 0.55 -1.81 -14.48
N THR A 238 -0.03 -2.06 -13.31
CA THR A 238 0.71 -2.55 -12.14
C THR A 238 0.51 -4.05 -12.02
N VAL A 239 1.59 -4.81 -11.99
CA VAL A 239 1.55 -6.29 -12.00
C VAL A 239 2.07 -6.81 -10.67
N HIS A 240 1.18 -7.44 -9.91
CA HIS A 240 1.59 -8.25 -8.76
C HIS A 240 1.98 -9.64 -9.25
N GLY A 241 3.25 -10.02 -9.06
CA GLY A 241 3.81 -11.34 -9.43
C GLY A 241 3.25 -12.54 -8.66
N ARG A 242 2.05 -12.46 -8.10
CA ARG A 242 1.38 -13.56 -7.41
C ARG A 242 0.01 -13.81 -7.99
N GLN A 243 -0.37 -15.06 -8.14
CA GLN A 243 -1.71 -15.47 -8.53
C GLN A 243 -2.74 -15.20 -7.43
N ARG A 244 -4.04 -15.26 -7.78
CA ARG A 244 -5.15 -15.00 -6.84
C ARG A 244 -5.12 -15.91 -5.59
N HIS A 245 -4.72 -17.17 -5.74
CA HIS A 245 -4.72 -18.15 -4.65
C HIS A 245 -3.56 -17.94 -3.65
N GLN A 246 -2.50 -17.23 -4.08
CA GLN A 246 -1.33 -16.89 -3.27
C GLN A 246 -1.63 -15.71 -2.33
N LYS A 247 -2.35 -16.02 -1.24
CA LYS A 247 -2.75 -15.06 -0.19
C LYS A 247 -2.72 -15.69 1.21
N GLY A 248 -2.66 -14.85 2.25
CA GLY A 248 -2.69 -15.32 3.63
C GLY A 248 -1.47 -16.18 3.95
N HIS A 249 -1.69 -17.41 4.42
CA HIS A 249 -0.62 -18.39 4.65
C HIS A 249 -0.04 -18.97 3.34
N ASN A 250 -0.77 -18.86 2.23
CA ASN A 250 -0.34 -19.34 0.91
C ASN A 250 0.40 -18.27 0.08
N THR A 251 0.84 -17.17 0.69
CA THR A 251 1.34 -16.00 -0.06
C THR A 251 2.54 -16.33 -0.96
N GLY A 252 3.51 -17.13 -0.49
CA GLY A 252 4.69 -17.50 -1.27
C GLY A 252 5.51 -16.32 -1.82
N LEU A 253 6.45 -16.61 -2.71
CA LEU A 253 7.21 -15.60 -3.44
C LEU A 253 6.41 -15.04 -4.63
N ALA A 254 6.71 -13.80 -4.99
CA ALA A 254 6.23 -13.17 -6.21
C ALA A 254 7.20 -13.52 -7.34
N ASP A 255 6.64 -13.98 -8.45
CA ASP A 255 7.34 -14.35 -9.65
C ASP A 255 7.64 -13.09 -10.50
N TRP A 256 8.88 -12.63 -10.43
CA TRP A 256 9.37 -11.51 -11.22
C TRP A 256 9.64 -11.90 -12.68
N SER A 257 9.84 -13.19 -12.97
CA SER A 257 10.10 -13.68 -14.33
C SER A 257 8.88 -13.47 -15.24
N VAL A 258 7.66 -13.61 -14.71
CA VAL A 258 6.44 -13.31 -15.47
C VAL A 258 6.33 -11.81 -15.79
N ILE A 259 6.80 -10.93 -14.89
CA ILE A 259 6.81 -9.48 -15.16
C ILE A 259 7.84 -9.16 -16.25
N ARG A 260 9.02 -9.79 -16.22
CA ARG A 260 10.02 -9.72 -17.29
C ARG A 260 9.45 -10.20 -18.63
N TYR A 261 8.76 -11.33 -18.63
CA TYR A 261 8.09 -11.86 -19.81
C TYR A 261 7.08 -10.86 -20.40
N LEU A 262 6.27 -10.19 -19.56
CA LEU A 262 5.38 -9.13 -20.02
C LEU A 262 6.17 -7.96 -20.63
N ARG A 263 7.28 -7.56 -19.99
CA ARG A 263 8.11 -6.48 -20.50
C ARG A 263 8.66 -6.79 -21.89
N ASP A 264 9.11 -8.01 -22.12
CA ASP A 264 9.67 -8.47 -23.41
C ASP A 264 8.62 -8.57 -24.53
N ASN A 265 7.36 -8.83 -24.18
CA ASN A 265 6.30 -9.13 -25.16
C ASN A 265 5.25 -8.02 -25.33
N LEU A 266 5.35 -6.92 -24.57
CA LEU A 266 4.52 -5.72 -24.71
C LEU A 266 5.30 -4.60 -25.42
N PRO A 267 4.62 -3.65 -26.08
CA PRO A 267 5.28 -2.51 -26.71
C PRO A 267 6.27 -1.81 -25.76
N PRO A 268 7.46 -1.38 -26.22
CA PRO A 268 8.49 -0.78 -25.37
C PRO A 268 7.97 0.43 -24.55
N ASP A 269 7.06 1.20 -25.13
CA ASP A 269 6.49 2.39 -24.51
C ASP A 269 5.40 2.09 -23.45
N THR A 270 4.95 0.84 -23.32
CA THR A 270 4.02 0.43 -22.26
C THR A 270 4.66 0.66 -20.89
N VAL A 271 3.98 1.32 -19.98
CA VAL A 271 4.48 1.56 -18.62
C VAL A 271 4.05 0.42 -17.70
N ILE A 272 5.01 -0.21 -17.01
CA ILE A 272 4.78 -1.33 -16.10
C ILE A 272 5.31 -0.99 -14.70
N PHE A 273 4.49 -1.17 -13.67
CA PHE A 273 4.94 -1.18 -12.28
C PHE A 273 4.99 -2.59 -11.72
N ALA A 274 6.15 -3.03 -11.24
CA ALA A 274 6.33 -4.33 -10.61
C ALA A 274 5.91 -4.30 -9.14
N ASN A 275 5.23 -5.35 -8.67
CA ASN A 275 4.80 -5.46 -7.27
C ASN A 275 4.99 -6.87 -6.71
N GLY A 276 5.49 -6.94 -5.48
CA GLY A 276 5.65 -8.17 -4.69
C GLY A 276 7.10 -8.40 -4.25
N ASN A 277 7.28 -8.80 -3.00
CA ASN A 277 8.59 -9.08 -2.37
C ASN A 277 9.58 -7.89 -2.34
N ILE A 278 9.06 -6.66 -2.17
CA ILE A 278 9.87 -5.45 -1.96
C ILE A 278 9.83 -5.10 -0.47
N LEU A 279 10.87 -5.51 0.26
CA LEU A 279 10.91 -5.45 1.72
C LEU A 279 11.86 -4.36 2.22
N ARG A 280 12.85 -3.98 1.41
CA ARG A 280 13.89 -3.00 1.75
C ARG A 280 14.28 -2.15 0.55
N TYR A 281 15.09 -1.12 0.79
CA TYR A 281 15.62 -0.27 -0.26
C TYR A 281 16.37 -1.05 -1.35
N GLU A 282 17.22 -2.02 -0.96
CA GLU A 282 18.05 -2.76 -1.92
C GLU A 282 17.22 -3.69 -2.85
N ASP A 283 15.97 -4.00 -2.50
CA ASP A 283 15.09 -4.79 -3.36
C ASP A 283 14.60 -4.00 -4.59
N ILE A 284 14.64 -2.66 -4.51
CA ILE A 284 14.16 -1.77 -5.58
C ILE A 284 15.02 -1.91 -6.85
N PRO A 285 16.35 -1.65 -6.82
CA PRO A 285 17.17 -1.82 -8.01
C PRO A 285 17.18 -3.27 -8.51
N ALA A 286 17.21 -4.25 -7.60
CA ALA A 286 17.16 -5.68 -7.97
C ALA A 286 15.87 -6.04 -8.71
N CYS A 287 14.72 -5.51 -8.27
CA CYS A 287 13.45 -5.74 -8.94
C CYS A 287 13.40 -5.05 -10.31
N LEU A 288 13.86 -3.80 -10.41
CA LEU A 288 13.92 -3.08 -11.68
C LEU A 288 14.81 -3.79 -12.70
N GLU A 289 15.97 -4.28 -12.27
CA GLU A 289 16.89 -5.03 -13.11
C GLU A 289 16.28 -6.36 -13.58
N ALA A 290 15.73 -7.15 -12.66
CA ALA A 290 15.14 -8.45 -13.00
C ALA A 290 13.91 -8.35 -13.91
N THR A 291 13.09 -7.32 -13.72
CA THR A 291 11.79 -7.19 -14.42
C THR A 291 11.85 -6.28 -15.65
N GLY A 292 12.78 -5.33 -15.69
CA GLY A 292 12.76 -4.22 -16.64
C GLY A 292 11.54 -3.29 -16.52
N ALA A 293 10.85 -3.31 -15.37
CA ALA A 293 9.71 -2.44 -15.10
C ALA A 293 10.15 -0.97 -14.94
N ASP A 294 9.20 -0.04 -15.09
CA ASP A 294 9.44 1.40 -15.00
C ASP A 294 9.40 1.91 -13.54
N GLY A 295 8.81 1.13 -12.64
CA GLY A 295 8.72 1.45 -11.23
C GLY A 295 8.41 0.22 -10.38
N VAL A 296 8.67 0.35 -9.08
CA VAL A 296 8.52 -0.72 -8.10
C VAL A 296 7.56 -0.31 -7.01
N MET A 297 6.57 -1.16 -6.75
CA MET A 297 5.55 -0.94 -5.75
C MET A 297 5.80 -1.79 -4.49
N SER A 298 5.87 -1.14 -3.33
CA SER A 298 5.89 -1.80 -2.02
C SER A 298 4.57 -1.60 -1.27
N ALA A 299 4.12 -2.67 -0.59
CA ALA A 299 2.92 -2.71 0.23
C ALA A 299 3.29 -3.07 1.67
N GLU A 300 3.33 -4.38 2.00
CA GLU A 300 3.65 -4.86 3.34
C GLU A 300 5.02 -4.36 3.84
N GLY A 301 6.04 -4.33 2.97
CA GLY A 301 7.36 -3.78 3.32
C GLY A 301 7.25 -2.36 3.88
N ASN A 302 6.50 -1.49 3.21
CA ASN A 302 6.23 -0.13 3.67
C ASN A 302 5.41 -0.06 4.98
N LEU A 303 4.47 -0.98 5.22
CA LEU A 303 3.70 -0.99 6.47
C LEU A 303 4.54 -1.33 7.70
N TYR A 304 5.55 -2.17 7.51
CA TYR A 304 6.48 -2.54 8.58
C TYR A 304 7.64 -1.53 8.70
N ASP A 305 8.03 -0.92 7.59
CA ASP A 305 9.05 0.12 7.52
C ASP A 305 8.67 1.22 6.51
N PRO A 306 8.08 2.35 6.96
CA PRO A 306 7.67 3.42 6.06
C PRO A 306 8.86 4.13 5.38
N SER A 307 10.09 3.86 5.82
CA SER A 307 11.31 4.36 5.20
C SER A 307 11.87 3.46 4.08
N VAL A 308 11.15 2.39 3.69
CA VAL A 308 11.59 1.39 2.69
C VAL A 308 12.13 1.99 1.37
N PHE A 309 11.67 3.18 0.97
CA PHE A 309 12.11 3.86 -0.25
C PHE A 309 13.26 4.84 -0.05
N ALA A 310 13.64 5.13 1.19
CA ALA A 310 14.65 6.12 1.52
C ALA A 310 16.05 5.50 1.48
N HIS A 311 16.99 6.30 0.99
CA HIS A 311 18.40 5.95 1.12
C HIS A 311 18.82 6.01 2.58
N PRO A 312 19.72 5.10 3.01
CA PRO A 312 20.38 5.27 4.29
C PRO A 312 21.20 6.59 4.25
N PRO A 313 21.22 7.38 5.34
CA PRO A 313 22.12 8.51 5.43
C PRO A 313 23.59 8.05 5.28
N PRO A 314 24.49 8.92 4.77
CA PRO A 314 25.92 8.61 4.73
C PRO A 314 26.46 8.27 6.13
N ALA A 315 27.43 7.36 6.19
CA ALA A 315 28.08 6.99 7.44
C ALA A 315 28.69 8.22 8.14
N GLY A 316 28.34 8.44 9.41
CA GLY A 316 28.77 9.60 10.21
C GLY A 316 27.92 10.86 10.04
N GLN A 317 26.88 10.82 9.20
CA GLN A 317 25.91 11.90 9.00
C GLN A 317 24.49 11.51 9.45
N GLU A 318 24.38 10.45 10.25
CA GLU A 318 23.11 10.03 10.84
C GLU A 318 22.56 11.11 11.78
N SER A 319 21.27 11.42 11.65
CA SER A 319 20.56 12.13 12.71
C SER A 319 20.27 11.18 13.87
N ARG A 320 19.69 11.70 14.96
CA ARG A 320 19.23 10.89 16.10
C ARG A 320 18.15 9.86 15.74
N GLU A 321 17.57 9.95 14.55
CA GLU A 321 16.49 9.09 14.06
C GLU A 321 16.98 7.78 13.43
N TYR A 322 18.22 7.76 12.93
CA TYR A 322 18.78 6.63 12.20
C TYR A 322 19.82 5.91 13.06
N TRP A 323 19.69 4.59 13.17
CA TRP A 323 20.66 3.76 13.86
C TRP A 323 21.54 3.02 12.85
N ARG A 324 22.83 2.94 13.15
CA ARG A 324 23.78 2.11 12.41
C ARG A 324 24.51 1.19 13.38
N GLY A 325 24.50 -0.10 13.06
CA GLY A 325 25.20 -1.13 13.80
C GLY A 325 26.69 -1.21 13.48
N LYS A 326 27.40 -1.99 14.28
CA LYS A 326 28.84 -2.29 14.15
C LYS A 326 29.19 -2.95 12.80
N ASP A 327 28.22 -3.61 12.17
CA ASP A 327 28.31 -4.26 10.86
C ASP A 327 28.01 -3.32 9.67
N GLY A 328 27.77 -2.03 9.94
CA GLY A 328 27.43 -1.02 8.94
C GLY A 328 25.97 -1.04 8.48
N ARG A 329 25.19 -2.08 8.83
CA ARG A 329 23.74 -2.13 8.56
C ARG A 329 23.03 -1.14 9.47
N GLY A 330 21.92 -0.61 9.00
CA GLY A 330 21.14 0.35 9.77
C GLY A 330 19.66 0.32 9.44
N GLY A 331 18.96 1.27 10.04
CA GLY A 331 17.54 1.54 9.81
C GLY A 331 17.03 2.66 10.71
N TYR A 332 15.86 3.19 10.37
CA TYR A 332 15.19 4.18 11.19
C TYR A 332 14.65 3.56 12.49
N ARG A 333 14.82 4.26 13.59
CA ARG A 333 14.34 3.82 14.91
C ARG A 333 12.83 3.95 15.03
N MET A 334 12.20 3.00 15.70
CA MET A 334 10.74 2.97 15.84
C MET A 334 10.18 4.18 16.59
N ASP A 335 10.90 4.71 17.58
CA ASP A 335 10.51 5.91 18.32
C ASP A 335 10.54 7.17 17.44
N ALA A 336 11.57 7.30 16.61
CA ALA A 336 11.70 8.39 15.65
C ALA A 336 10.57 8.36 14.60
N VAL A 337 10.30 7.19 14.02
CA VAL A 337 9.23 7.02 13.03
C VAL A 337 7.85 7.28 13.67
N LEU A 338 7.61 6.79 14.89
CA LEU A 338 6.36 7.05 15.61
C LEU A 338 6.19 8.54 15.92
N ARG A 339 7.22 9.22 16.42
CA ARG A 339 7.19 10.65 16.71
C ARG A 339 6.84 11.45 15.45
N ARG A 340 7.52 11.16 14.34
CA ARG A 340 7.25 11.76 13.02
C ARG A 340 5.82 11.51 12.55
N TYR A 341 5.29 10.30 12.73
CA TYR A 341 3.89 9.99 12.42
C TYR A 341 2.92 10.81 13.29
N MET A 342 3.18 10.93 14.60
CA MET A 342 2.36 11.75 15.50
C MET A 342 2.42 13.23 15.11
N ASP A 343 3.59 13.76 14.74
CA ASP A 343 3.73 15.15 14.30
C ASP A 343 2.93 15.43 13.02
N ILE A 344 2.85 14.46 12.10
CA ILE A 344 1.98 14.55 10.92
C ILE A 344 0.51 14.58 11.34
N ILE A 345 0.09 13.72 12.27
CA ILE A 345 -1.28 13.70 12.77
C ILE A 345 -1.65 15.05 13.40
N HIS A 346 -0.83 15.59 14.30
CA HIS A 346 -1.06 16.91 14.91
C HIS A 346 -1.18 18.00 13.85
N ARG A 347 -0.14 18.14 13.01
CA ARG A 347 -0.03 19.27 12.09
C ARG A 347 -1.09 19.26 11.00
N TYR A 348 -1.29 18.11 10.36
CA TYR A 348 -2.12 18.04 9.17
C TYR A 348 -3.55 17.58 9.47
N VAL A 349 -3.72 16.57 10.33
CA VAL A 349 -5.04 15.97 10.59
C VAL A 349 -5.81 16.75 11.66
N LEU A 350 -5.13 17.18 12.72
CA LEU A 350 -5.76 17.94 13.81
C LEU A 350 -5.66 19.47 13.62
N GLY A 351 -4.76 19.93 12.75
CA GLY A 351 -4.51 21.37 12.52
C GLY A 351 -3.87 22.05 13.73
N GLN A 352 -3.05 21.33 14.49
CA GLN A 352 -2.41 21.79 15.73
C GLN A 352 -0.89 21.63 15.62
N GLU A 353 -0.12 22.51 16.28
CA GLU A 353 1.32 22.29 16.37
C GLU A 353 1.61 21.06 17.24
N PRO A 354 2.56 20.20 16.84
CA PRO A 354 2.94 19.06 17.67
C PRO A 354 3.45 19.51 19.05
N PRO A 355 3.21 18.72 20.11
CA PRO A 355 3.70 19.06 21.43
C PRO A 355 5.23 19.07 21.48
N THR A 356 5.79 19.96 22.30
CA THR A 356 7.24 20.00 22.55
C THR A 356 7.67 18.72 23.28
N ARG A 357 8.70 18.03 22.76
CA ARG A 357 9.26 16.80 23.34
C ARG A 357 10.76 16.94 23.52
N LYS A 358 11.34 16.23 24.49
CA LYS A 358 12.80 16.14 24.66
C LYS A 358 13.44 15.53 23.39
N PRO A 359 14.69 15.86 23.05
CA PRO A 359 15.41 15.19 21.97
C PRO A 359 15.40 13.67 22.15
N LEU A 360 15.41 12.92 21.03
CA LEU A 360 15.52 11.45 21.08
C LEU A 360 16.83 11.06 21.78
N PHE A 361 16.75 10.09 22.69
CA PHE A 361 17.90 9.61 23.45
C PHE A 361 19.00 9.08 22.52
N MET A 362 20.26 9.40 22.83
CA MET A 362 21.45 8.85 22.17
C MET A 362 22.48 8.41 23.22
N PRO A 363 23.05 7.19 23.12
CA PRO A 363 24.16 6.78 23.96
C PRO A 363 25.32 7.79 23.91
N GLY A 364 25.96 8.04 25.06
CA GLY A 364 27.10 8.95 25.17
C GLY A 364 26.80 10.44 25.04
N HIS A 365 25.55 10.83 24.78
CA HIS A 365 25.13 12.24 24.80
C HIS A 365 24.53 12.58 26.18
N ASP A 366 24.99 13.67 26.78
CA ASP A 366 24.41 14.18 28.02
C ASP A 366 23.16 15.01 27.71
N ASP A 367 21.99 14.38 27.81
CA ASP A 367 20.69 15.03 27.57
C ASP A 367 20.27 15.97 28.72
N THR A 368 21.09 16.18 29.76
CA THR A 368 20.78 17.08 30.90
C THR A 368 20.93 18.57 30.57
N LEU A 369 21.49 18.94 29.42
CA LEU A 369 21.76 20.33 29.05
C LEU A 369 20.63 21.06 28.29
N VAL A 370 19.44 20.45 28.12
CA VAL A 370 18.33 21.04 27.34
C VAL A 370 17.06 21.32 28.19
N ASP A 371 17.16 21.35 29.52
CA ASP A 371 16.05 21.81 30.37
C ASP A 371 16.06 23.34 30.49
N THR A 372 15.49 24.02 29.49
CA THR A 372 14.80 25.29 29.74
C THR A 372 13.39 25.21 29.15
N ALA A 373 12.42 25.18 30.06
CA ALA A 373 10.96 25.22 29.87
C ALA A 373 10.26 23.90 29.45
N VAL A 374 10.06 23.00 30.41
CA VAL A 374 8.91 22.08 30.39
C VAL A 374 8.17 22.19 31.73
N VAL A 375 6.87 22.43 31.66
CA VAL A 375 5.92 22.51 32.78
C VAL A 375 5.72 21.12 33.38
N GLU A 376 5.75 21.01 34.71
CA GLU A 376 5.57 19.75 35.44
C GLU A 376 4.19 19.11 35.20
N PRO A 377 4.10 17.76 35.25
CA PRO A 377 2.82 17.06 35.12
C PRO A 377 1.92 17.32 36.33
N VAL A 378 0.69 17.76 36.06
CA VAL A 378 -0.37 17.88 37.05
C VAL A 378 -0.74 16.48 37.55
N THR A 379 -0.46 16.21 38.82
CA THR A 379 -0.93 15.03 39.54
C THR A 379 -2.31 15.32 40.12
N GLU A 380 -3.38 14.94 39.40
CA GLU A 380 -4.70 14.81 40.02
C GLU A 380 -4.84 13.42 40.64
N SER A 381 -4.85 13.41 41.97
CA SER A 381 -5.12 12.24 42.81
C SER A 381 -6.56 11.76 42.65
N LEU A 382 -6.75 10.52 42.20
CA LEU A 382 -8.02 9.79 42.29
C LEU A 382 -8.21 9.22 43.71
N PRO A 383 -9.41 9.31 44.32
CA PRO A 383 -9.64 8.84 45.68
C PRO A 383 -9.74 7.32 45.78
N SER A 384 -9.17 6.81 46.85
CA SER A 384 -9.02 5.39 47.20
C SER A 384 -10.38 4.71 47.42
N GLN A 385 -10.70 3.70 46.61
CA GLN A 385 -11.81 2.78 46.93
C GLN A 385 -11.28 1.57 47.70
N LYS A 386 -11.81 1.42 48.92
CA LYS A 386 -11.59 0.29 49.83
C LYS A 386 -12.02 -1.03 49.17
N ARG A 387 -11.15 -2.05 49.23
CA ARG A 387 -11.50 -3.46 49.02
C ARG A 387 -12.35 -3.94 50.20
N PRO A 388 -13.44 -4.70 49.99
CA PRO A 388 -13.94 -5.65 50.95
C PRO A 388 -13.25 -7.01 50.76
N ALA A 389 -13.19 -7.74 51.87
CA ALA A 389 -12.43 -8.94 52.11
C ALA A 389 -12.97 -10.20 51.42
N GLU A 390 -12.09 -11.18 51.43
CA GLU A 390 -12.17 -12.56 50.99
C GLU A 390 -13.31 -13.35 51.69
N ASP A 391 -13.93 -14.27 50.97
CA ASP A 391 -14.48 -15.50 51.55
C ASP A 391 -14.24 -16.66 50.58
N GLU A 392 -13.66 -17.72 51.13
CA GLU A 392 -13.27 -18.98 50.52
C GLU A 392 -14.48 -19.79 50.02
N VAL A 393 -14.29 -20.59 48.96
CA VAL A 393 -15.20 -21.71 48.66
C VAL A 393 -14.39 -22.93 48.23
N VAL A 394 -14.55 -24.00 49.00
CA VAL A 394 -14.09 -25.37 48.75
C VAL A 394 -15.28 -26.21 48.27
N ASP A 395 -15.00 -27.05 47.26
CA ASP A 395 -15.63 -28.28 46.75
C ASP A 395 -17.13 -28.61 46.96
N GLY A 396 -17.74 -29.20 45.92
CA GLY A 396 -18.91 -30.07 46.08
C GLY A 396 -19.76 -30.25 44.82
N GLU A 397 -20.02 -31.52 44.47
CA GLU A 397 -20.56 -32.05 43.21
C GLU A 397 -22.09 -31.87 42.99
N ALA A 398 -22.45 -31.93 41.70
CA ALA A 398 -23.63 -32.53 41.03
C ALA A 398 -25.04 -32.53 41.68
N ALA A 399 -26.04 -32.02 40.94
CA ALA A 399 -27.25 -32.76 40.54
C ALA A 399 -28.22 -31.89 39.69
N GLU A 400 -28.98 -32.58 38.83
CA GLU A 400 -29.82 -32.11 37.73
C GLU A 400 -31.23 -31.60 38.12
N GLU A 401 -31.73 -30.67 37.28
CA GLU A 401 -33.13 -30.49 36.78
C GLU A 401 -34.30 -30.04 37.71
N PRO A 402 -35.48 -29.61 37.18
CA PRO A 402 -35.72 -28.67 36.06
C PRO A 402 -36.90 -27.67 36.30
N ASN A 403 -37.07 -26.74 35.35
CA ASN A 403 -38.35 -26.18 34.85
C ASN A 403 -39.06 -25.01 35.59
N GLY A 404 -39.52 -24.02 34.81
CA GLY A 404 -40.60 -23.09 35.21
C GLY A 404 -40.43 -21.60 34.85
N GLN A 405 -40.83 -21.20 33.63
CA GLN A 405 -41.31 -19.84 33.31
C GLN A 405 -42.80 -19.69 33.78
N PRO A 406 -43.48 -18.51 33.73
CA PRO A 406 -43.06 -17.13 33.40
C PRO A 406 -43.60 -16.00 34.34
N ALA A 407 -43.14 -14.78 34.08
CA ALA A 407 -43.83 -13.48 34.20
C ALA A 407 -44.16 -12.86 35.57
N SER A 408 -43.58 -11.68 35.85
CA SER A 408 -44.37 -10.47 36.11
C SER A 408 -43.55 -9.19 35.95
N LYS A 409 -44.17 -8.18 35.34
CA LYS A 409 -43.66 -6.82 35.15
C LYS A 409 -43.42 -6.14 36.51
N LYS A 410 -42.23 -5.56 36.71
CA LYS A 410 -42.07 -4.40 37.60
C LYS A 410 -41.35 -3.26 36.88
N GLN A 411 -41.93 -2.09 37.11
CA GLN A 411 -41.73 -0.81 36.44
C GLN A 411 -40.29 -0.30 36.42
N LYS A 412 -39.98 0.39 35.32
CA LYS A 412 -38.92 1.40 35.18
C LYS A 412 -38.86 2.31 36.42
N GLN A 413 -37.68 2.40 37.02
CA GLN A 413 -37.20 3.66 37.57
C GLN A 413 -36.22 4.28 36.56
N ASN A 414 -36.67 5.35 35.92
CA ASN A 414 -35.83 6.26 35.17
C ASN A 414 -34.88 6.97 36.15
N LYS A 415 -33.59 6.62 36.14
CA LYS A 415 -32.52 7.58 36.42
C LYS A 415 -31.84 7.88 35.09
N GLY A 416 -32.32 8.94 34.45
CA GLY A 416 -31.70 9.51 33.27
C GLY A 416 -30.41 10.21 33.66
N GLU A 417 -29.29 9.53 33.47
CA GLU A 417 -28.05 10.19 33.10
C GLU A 417 -27.83 9.90 31.62
N ASN A 418 -27.88 10.95 30.81
CA ASN A 418 -27.49 10.92 29.41
C ASN A 418 -26.03 10.45 29.32
N ARG A 419 -25.81 9.13 29.22
CA ARG A 419 -24.63 8.60 28.54
C ARG A 419 -24.74 9.10 27.11
N LYS A 420 -24.13 10.25 26.81
CA LYS A 420 -23.73 10.59 25.44
C LYS A 420 -23.03 9.33 24.94
N LYS A 421 -23.64 8.62 23.99
CA LYS A 421 -22.94 7.59 23.22
C LYS A 421 -21.68 8.28 22.73
N ASN A 422 -20.50 7.86 23.20
CA ASN A 422 -19.24 8.33 22.65
C ASN A 422 -19.33 8.11 21.14
N GLU A 423 -19.43 9.21 20.40
CA GLU A 423 -19.54 9.17 18.95
C GLU A 423 -18.22 8.61 18.44
N LYS A 424 -18.28 7.47 17.74
CA LYS A 424 -17.08 6.75 17.30
C LYS A 424 -16.37 7.62 16.27
N CYS A 425 -15.11 7.99 16.50
CA CYS A 425 -14.31 8.75 15.55
C CYS A 425 -14.30 8.07 14.17
N GLN A 426 -14.61 8.84 13.12
CA GLN A 426 -14.68 8.37 11.73
C GLN A 426 -13.68 9.08 10.81
N ASN A 427 -12.71 9.83 11.37
CA ASN A 427 -11.68 10.46 10.57
C ASN A 427 -10.79 9.38 9.93
N PRO A 428 -10.64 9.37 8.58
CA PRO A 428 -9.92 8.32 7.88
C PRO A 428 -8.47 8.19 8.32
N ASN A 429 -7.82 9.27 8.77
CA ASN A 429 -6.42 9.24 9.19
C ASN A 429 -6.23 8.83 10.65
N LEU A 430 -7.29 8.85 11.48
CA LEU A 430 -7.23 8.49 12.90
C LEU A 430 -7.68 7.05 13.18
N THR A 431 -8.59 6.52 12.37
CA THR A 431 -9.07 5.13 12.50
C THR A 431 -7.99 4.05 12.29
N PRO A 432 -7.05 4.18 11.33
CA PRO A 432 -6.06 3.14 11.06
C PRO A 432 -4.84 3.21 11.98
N MET A 433 -4.67 4.29 12.77
CA MET A 433 -3.47 4.52 13.61
C MET A 433 -3.10 3.29 14.46
N GLN A 434 -4.06 2.66 15.12
CA GLN A 434 -3.77 1.48 15.94
C GLN A 434 -3.17 0.34 15.09
N ALA A 435 -3.73 0.07 13.92
CA ALA A 435 -3.26 -0.99 13.05
C ALA A 435 -1.87 -0.68 12.48
N HIS A 436 -1.65 0.56 12.01
CA HIS A 436 -0.33 1.03 11.57
C HIS A 436 0.75 0.76 12.62
N LEU A 437 0.49 1.11 13.88
CA LEU A 437 1.46 0.93 14.96
C LEU A 437 1.69 -0.54 15.31
N PHE A 438 0.68 -1.40 15.20
CA PHE A 438 0.88 -2.84 15.37
C PHE A 438 1.75 -3.46 14.27
N HIS A 439 1.71 -2.92 13.05
CA HIS A 439 2.64 -3.32 11.99
C HIS A 439 4.05 -2.80 12.28
N MET A 440 4.22 -1.48 12.35
CA MET A 440 5.52 -0.84 12.52
C MET A 440 6.26 -1.28 13.80
N LEU A 441 5.55 -1.39 14.93
CA LEU A 441 6.14 -1.75 16.23
C LEU A 441 6.21 -3.26 16.46
N ARG A 442 5.91 -4.10 15.46
CA ARG A 442 5.76 -5.56 15.63
C ARG A 442 6.92 -6.21 16.39
N PRO A 443 8.21 -5.97 16.07
CA PRO A 443 9.33 -6.51 16.84
C PRO A 443 9.35 -6.02 18.29
N LEU A 444 9.07 -4.73 18.53
CA LEU A 444 9.08 -4.13 19.87
C LEU A 444 7.95 -4.68 20.76
N VAL A 445 6.71 -4.71 20.27
CA VAL A 445 5.55 -5.16 21.07
C VAL A 445 5.56 -6.67 21.34
N SER A 446 6.41 -7.43 20.63
CA SER A 446 6.66 -8.84 20.93
C SER A 446 7.49 -9.04 22.21
N LYS A 447 8.31 -8.04 22.58
CA LYS A 447 9.14 -8.03 23.80
C LYS A 447 8.52 -7.19 24.91
N HIS A 448 8.03 -6.00 24.58
CA HIS A 448 7.45 -5.05 25.53
C HIS A 448 5.93 -5.17 25.56
N THR A 449 5.44 -6.13 26.34
CA THR A 449 4.00 -6.44 26.45
C THR A 449 3.20 -5.28 27.06
N ASN A 450 3.80 -4.47 27.93
CA ASN A 450 3.19 -3.24 28.45
C ASN A 450 2.86 -2.24 27.33
N VAL A 451 3.75 -2.05 26.35
CA VAL A 451 3.52 -1.19 25.17
C VAL A 451 2.40 -1.78 24.31
N ARG A 452 2.45 -3.10 24.07
CA ARG A 452 1.41 -3.83 23.33
C ARG A 452 0.03 -3.60 23.93
N ASP A 453 -0.10 -3.75 25.25
CA ASP A 453 -1.36 -3.66 25.96
C ASP A 453 -1.88 -2.21 26.00
N ALA A 454 -0.99 -1.23 26.13
CA ALA A 454 -1.34 0.19 26.01
C ALA A 454 -1.86 0.52 24.59
N LEU A 455 -1.16 0.06 23.55
CA LEU A 455 -1.57 0.24 22.16
C LEU A 455 -2.91 -0.44 21.87
N ALA A 456 -3.15 -1.65 22.38
CA ALA A 456 -4.43 -2.37 22.22
C ALA A 456 -5.63 -1.63 22.85
N ARG A 457 -5.38 -0.85 23.92
CA ARG A 457 -6.39 -0.03 24.59
C ARG A 457 -6.67 1.29 23.88
N CYS A 458 -5.77 1.77 23.02
CA CYS A 458 -5.99 2.99 22.24
C CYS A 458 -7.27 2.90 21.40
N ARG A 459 -7.89 4.06 21.18
CA ARG A 459 -9.11 4.21 20.38
C ARG A 459 -8.89 5.31 19.35
N ALA A 460 -9.55 5.20 18.21
CA ALA A 460 -9.48 6.22 17.17
C ALA A 460 -9.86 7.60 17.74
N GLY A 461 -8.98 8.58 17.54
CA GLY A 461 -9.12 9.95 18.05
C GLY A 461 -8.62 10.19 19.48
N ASP A 462 -8.20 9.17 20.23
CA ASP A 462 -7.60 9.33 21.57
C ASP A 462 -6.10 9.63 21.46
N ILE A 463 -5.79 10.86 21.05
CA ILE A 463 -4.41 11.30 20.76
C ILE A 463 -3.53 11.24 22.01
N ALA A 464 -4.09 11.52 23.20
CA ALA A 464 -3.36 11.43 24.46
C ALA A 464 -2.89 9.99 24.74
N ALA A 465 -3.73 8.98 24.46
CA ALA A 465 -3.32 7.59 24.59
C ALA A 465 -2.18 7.23 23.62
N TYR A 466 -2.19 7.75 22.39
CA TYR A 466 -1.10 7.54 21.42
C TYR A 466 0.20 8.25 21.82
N GLU A 467 0.14 9.45 22.40
CA GLU A 467 1.33 10.14 22.97
C GLU A 467 1.92 9.36 24.15
N ASN A 468 1.07 8.76 24.99
CA ASN A 468 1.54 7.87 26.04
C ASN A 468 2.24 6.64 25.45
N VAL A 469 1.69 6.01 24.40
CA VAL A 469 2.37 4.92 23.69
C VAL A 469 3.72 5.37 23.13
N LEU A 470 3.80 6.56 22.51
CA LEU A 470 5.07 7.12 22.04
C LEU A 470 6.10 7.24 23.18
N SER A 471 5.69 7.77 24.34
CA SER A 471 6.57 7.90 25.51
C SER A 471 7.09 6.53 25.99
N MET A 472 6.24 5.50 25.98
CA MET A 472 6.63 4.14 26.34
C MET A 472 7.56 3.51 25.29
N VAL A 473 7.34 3.80 24.00
CA VAL A 473 8.22 3.35 22.91
C VAL A 473 9.59 4.02 23.02
N GLU A 474 9.67 5.32 23.30
CA GLU A 474 10.93 6.04 23.53
C GLU A 474 11.73 5.45 24.70
N ALA A 475 11.06 5.11 25.80
CA ALA A 475 11.69 4.44 26.94
C ALA A 475 12.24 3.05 26.57
N ALA A 476 11.47 2.25 25.82
CA ALA A 476 11.91 0.94 25.35
C ALA A 476 13.10 1.06 24.36
N VAL A 477 13.02 1.96 23.38
CA VAL A 477 14.13 2.15 22.42
C VAL A 477 15.41 2.60 23.14
N LYS A 478 15.31 3.45 24.17
CA LYS A 478 16.45 3.80 25.03
C LYS A 478 17.09 2.57 25.69
N GLU A 479 16.29 1.68 26.28
CA GLU A 479 16.76 0.41 26.84
C GLU A 479 17.49 -0.43 25.77
N GLY A 480 16.86 -0.63 24.61
CA GLY A 480 17.45 -1.39 23.52
C GLY A 480 18.76 -0.83 22.98
N LEU A 481 18.90 0.50 22.91
CA LEU A 481 20.16 1.15 22.52
C LEU A 481 21.27 0.93 23.55
N LEU A 482 20.96 1.04 24.84
CA LEU A 482 21.92 0.79 25.91
C LEU A 482 22.33 -0.69 25.98
N GLU A 483 21.37 -1.61 25.80
CA GLU A 483 21.66 -3.05 25.68
C GLU A 483 22.61 -3.34 24.53
N TYR A 484 22.36 -2.76 23.35
CA TYR A 484 23.20 -2.98 22.17
C TYR A 484 24.62 -2.44 22.36
N GLU A 485 24.77 -1.26 22.97
CA GLU A 485 26.08 -0.64 23.23
C GLU A 485 26.92 -1.47 24.20
N ASN A 486 26.29 -1.99 25.26
CA ASN A 486 26.95 -2.82 26.27
C ASN A 486 27.14 -4.28 25.83
N SER A 487 26.51 -4.69 24.72
CA SER A 487 26.68 -6.05 24.20
C SER A 487 28.09 -6.21 23.62
N PRO A 488 28.78 -7.34 23.89
CA PRO A 488 30.05 -7.63 23.24
C PRO A 488 29.86 -7.54 21.71
N PRO A 489 30.90 -7.19 20.95
CA PRO A 489 30.84 -7.35 19.51
C PRO A 489 30.45 -8.81 19.25
N GLU A 490 29.26 -9.07 18.70
CA GLU A 490 29.00 -10.37 18.12
C GLU A 490 30.13 -10.61 17.12
N GLU A 491 30.77 -11.79 17.15
CA GLU A 491 31.64 -12.22 16.06
C GLU A 491 30.86 -11.92 14.79
N ALA A 492 31.37 -11.01 13.97
CA ALA A 492 30.67 -10.56 12.78
C ALA A 492 30.31 -11.81 11.99
N ALA A 493 29.05 -12.24 12.09
CA ALA A 493 28.56 -13.32 11.28
C ALA A 493 28.85 -12.84 9.86
N THR A 494 29.71 -13.56 9.14
CA THR A 494 29.99 -13.38 7.73
C THR A 494 28.72 -13.73 6.96
N GLU A 495 27.66 -12.94 7.16
CA GLU A 495 26.42 -13.02 6.42
C GLU A 495 26.56 -12.06 5.24
N PRO A 496 26.25 -12.54 4.02
CA PRO A 496 26.66 -11.88 2.79
C PRO A 496 26.08 -10.46 2.70
N GLN A 497 26.90 -9.50 2.25
CA GLN A 497 26.46 -8.13 1.95
C GLN A 497 25.63 -8.01 0.65
N ILE A 498 25.36 -9.14 0.01
CA ILE A 498 24.62 -9.27 -1.24
C ILE A 498 23.40 -10.14 -0.92
N ARG A 499 22.23 -9.76 -1.43
CA ARG A 499 21.04 -10.60 -1.37
C ARG A 499 21.43 -11.99 -1.91
N PRO A 500 21.24 -13.09 -1.16
CA PRO A 500 21.58 -14.40 -1.67
C PRO A 500 20.83 -14.61 -2.99
N GLU A 501 21.57 -15.00 -4.03
CA GLU A 501 20.97 -15.35 -5.32
C GLU A 501 19.86 -16.38 -5.07
N VAL A 502 18.67 -16.08 -5.57
CA VAL A 502 17.58 -17.06 -5.58
C VAL A 502 17.91 -18.00 -6.72
N ASP A 503 18.71 -19.01 -6.41
CA ASP A 503 18.96 -20.12 -7.32
C ASP A 503 17.64 -20.85 -7.53
N ALA A 504 17.09 -20.79 -8.75
CA ALA A 504 15.84 -21.44 -9.12
C ALA A 504 15.89 -22.97 -8.94
N THR A 505 17.08 -23.55 -8.73
CA THR A 505 17.32 -24.97 -8.48
C THR A 505 17.49 -25.34 -7.01
N LYS A 506 17.55 -24.38 -6.08
CA LYS A 506 17.64 -24.63 -4.62
C LYS A 506 16.33 -24.31 -3.93
N ASP A 507 15.96 -25.15 -2.96
CA ASP A 507 14.76 -24.99 -2.13
C ASP A 507 14.65 -23.55 -1.60
N GLU A 508 13.65 -22.81 -2.12
CA GLU A 508 13.33 -21.46 -1.67
C GLU A 508 13.08 -21.47 -0.15
N SER A 509 13.84 -20.66 0.60
CA SER A 509 13.69 -20.53 2.05
C SER A 509 13.47 -19.07 2.48
N SER A 510 12.50 -18.85 3.37
CA SER A 510 12.32 -17.54 4.01
C SER A 510 13.43 -17.22 5.01
N LEU A 511 14.21 -18.21 5.45
CA LEU A 511 15.27 -18.02 6.45
C LEU A 511 16.35 -17.06 5.96
N ALA A 512 16.74 -17.16 4.69
CA ALA A 512 17.70 -16.25 4.08
C ALA A 512 17.17 -14.80 4.06
N ALA A 513 15.90 -14.62 3.67
CA ALA A 513 15.25 -13.31 3.71
C ALA A 513 15.10 -12.76 5.14
N VAL A 514 14.80 -13.62 6.12
CA VAL A 514 14.75 -13.25 7.55
C VAL A 514 16.11 -12.76 8.01
N ALA A 515 17.19 -13.54 7.81
CA ALA A 515 18.54 -13.17 8.22
C ALA A 515 18.98 -11.84 7.57
N TRP A 516 18.72 -11.71 6.28
CA TRP A 516 18.99 -10.49 5.51
C TRP A 516 18.29 -9.26 6.10
N CYS A 517 16.99 -9.38 6.40
CA CYS A 517 16.17 -8.27 6.88
C CYS A 517 16.33 -7.98 8.38
N LYS A 518 16.88 -8.92 9.16
CA LYS A 518 16.92 -8.81 10.63
C LYS A 518 17.65 -7.56 11.07
N ARG A 519 17.03 -6.82 11.99
CA ARG A 519 17.62 -5.67 12.69
C ARG A 519 17.34 -5.82 14.19
N PRO A 520 18.04 -5.06 15.06
CA PRO A 520 17.64 -4.96 16.45
C PRO A 520 16.16 -4.58 16.57
N TRP A 521 15.51 -5.10 17.60
CA TRP A 521 14.05 -5.03 17.75
C TRP A 521 13.50 -3.59 17.89
N PHE A 522 14.35 -2.62 18.19
CA PHE A 522 14.01 -1.19 18.29
C PHE A 522 14.10 -0.44 16.95
N ILE A 523 14.46 -1.14 15.86
CA ILE A 523 14.58 -0.62 14.50
C ILE A 523 13.44 -1.12 13.61
N CYS A 524 12.84 -0.22 12.83
CA CYS A 524 11.84 -0.57 11.82
C CYS A 524 12.44 -1.60 10.85
N GLN A 525 11.71 -2.68 10.61
CA GLN A 525 12.19 -3.78 9.78
C GLN A 525 11.00 -4.57 9.22
N PRO A 526 11.11 -5.12 8.01
CA PRO A 526 10.01 -5.83 7.37
C PRO A 526 9.69 -7.13 8.09
N TYR A 527 8.42 -7.53 8.03
CA TYR A 527 8.01 -8.87 8.46
C TYR A 527 8.09 -9.86 7.30
N VAL A 528 9.06 -10.77 7.39
CA VAL A 528 9.18 -11.89 6.45
C VAL A 528 8.27 -13.02 6.92
N ARG A 529 7.25 -13.35 6.12
CA ARG A 529 6.37 -14.49 6.37
C ARG A 529 7.11 -15.79 5.99
N PRO A 530 6.99 -16.86 6.79
CA PRO A 530 7.45 -18.18 6.36
C PRO A 530 6.81 -18.58 5.04
N LEU A 531 7.56 -19.29 4.20
CA LEU A 531 7.01 -19.88 2.98
C LEU A 531 5.99 -20.97 3.34
N PRO A 532 5.01 -21.28 2.47
CA PRO A 532 3.98 -22.27 2.78
C PRO A 532 4.55 -23.63 3.19
N LYS A 533 5.60 -24.10 2.50
CA LYS A 533 6.30 -25.36 2.85
C LYS A 533 6.85 -25.30 4.29
N GLU A 534 7.60 -24.26 4.61
CA GLU A 534 8.19 -24.06 5.95
C GLU A 534 7.12 -23.87 7.04
N ALA A 535 6.00 -23.23 6.71
CA ALA A 535 4.89 -23.03 7.65
C ALA A 535 4.20 -24.35 8.01
N ILE A 536 4.06 -25.25 7.02
CA ILE A 536 3.54 -26.61 7.22
C ILE A 536 4.53 -27.44 8.05
N GLU A 537 5.81 -27.40 7.73
CA GLU A 537 6.87 -28.12 8.47
C GLU A 537 6.95 -27.68 9.94
N LYS A 538 6.80 -26.37 10.20
CA LYS A 538 6.74 -25.82 11.57
C LYS A 538 5.41 -26.07 12.30
N GLY A 539 4.45 -26.75 11.67
CA GLY A 539 3.12 -27.01 12.24
C GLY A 539 2.23 -25.77 12.39
N SER A 540 2.68 -24.61 11.91
CA SER A 540 1.94 -23.34 11.95
C SER A 540 0.84 -23.25 10.88
N MET A 541 0.83 -24.20 9.94
CA MET A 541 -0.21 -24.36 8.92
C MET A 541 -0.58 -25.84 8.77
N GLN A 542 -1.88 -26.13 8.75
CA GLN A 542 -2.39 -27.48 8.45
C GLN A 542 -3.11 -27.47 7.10
N LEU A 543 -2.78 -28.43 6.24
CA LEU A 543 -3.50 -28.64 4.98
C LEU A 543 -4.93 -29.07 5.26
N THR A 544 -5.90 -28.43 4.61
CA THR A 544 -7.30 -28.87 4.67
C THR A 544 -7.44 -30.25 4.02
N LYS A 545 -8.49 -31.01 4.39
CA LYS A 545 -8.77 -32.33 3.80
C LYS A 545 -8.81 -32.26 2.25
N LYS A 546 -9.43 -31.22 1.72
CA LYS A 546 -9.54 -30.96 0.28
C LYS A 546 -8.19 -30.68 -0.40
N GLU A 547 -7.27 -29.99 0.29
CA GLU A 547 -5.92 -29.72 -0.23
C GLU A 547 -5.03 -30.97 -0.19
N LYS A 548 -5.16 -31.80 0.84
CA LYS A 548 -4.50 -33.12 0.89
C LYS A 548 -4.94 -33.99 -0.28
N GLU A 549 -6.25 -34.09 -0.50
CA GLU A 549 -6.82 -34.84 -1.64
C GLU A 549 -6.43 -34.25 -3.00
N ARG A 550 -6.19 -32.93 -3.10
CA ARG A 550 -5.70 -32.30 -4.33
C ARG A 550 -4.23 -32.64 -4.59
N LEU A 551 -3.38 -32.51 -3.57
CA LEU A 551 -1.95 -32.84 -3.66
C LEU A 551 -1.73 -34.33 -3.93
N GLU A 552 -2.59 -35.20 -3.39
CA GLU A 552 -2.57 -36.64 -3.71
C GLU A 552 -2.94 -36.90 -5.17
N ARG A 553 -3.99 -36.24 -5.69
CA ARG A 553 -4.32 -36.30 -7.13
C ARG A 553 -3.21 -35.75 -8.02
N GLU A 554 -2.67 -34.57 -7.71
CA GLU A 554 -1.56 -33.97 -8.47
C GLU A 554 -0.32 -34.88 -8.45
N LYS A 555 -0.04 -35.56 -7.34
CA LYS A 555 1.02 -36.58 -7.25
C LYS A 555 0.70 -37.82 -8.08
N GLU A 556 -0.54 -38.28 -8.09
CA GLU A 556 -0.97 -39.41 -8.93
C GLU A 556 -0.93 -39.05 -10.42
N GLU A 557 -1.37 -37.86 -10.79
CA GLU A 557 -1.34 -37.32 -12.15
C GLU A 557 0.11 -37.14 -12.64
N ASN A 558 1.00 -36.57 -11.82
CA ASN A 558 2.42 -36.46 -12.15
C ASN A 558 3.10 -37.84 -12.27
N LYS A 559 2.73 -38.80 -11.40
CA LYS A 559 3.20 -40.18 -11.47
C LYS A 559 2.70 -40.90 -12.73
N GLN A 560 1.47 -40.63 -13.15
CA GLN A 560 0.90 -41.14 -14.41
C GLN A 560 1.51 -40.46 -15.64
N ALA A 561 1.90 -39.19 -15.53
CA ALA A 561 2.59 -38.43 -16.57
C ALA A 561 4.10 -38.73 -16.67
N GLY A 562 4.64 -39.62 -15.82
CA GLY A 562 6.06 -39.99 -15.82
C GLY A 562 7.00 -38.89 -15.32
N LEU A 563 6.47 -37.83 -14.70
CA LEU A 563 7.23 -36.74 -14.10
C LEU A 563 7.72 -37.20 -12.72
N VAL A 564 8.97 -37.63 -12.63
CA VAL A 564 9.61 -37.96 -11.36
C VAL A 564 9.98 -36.64 -10.66
N PRO A 565 9.69 -36.47 -9.36
CA PRO A 565 10.19 -35.32 -8.62
C PRO A 565 11.72 -35.32 -8.67
N GLU A 566 12.30 -34.25 -9.20
CA GLU A 566 13.76 -34.10 -9.37
C GLU A 566 14.50 -34.28 -8.04
N GLY A 567 15.63 -34.99 -8.13
CA GLY A 567 16.54 -35.24 -7.02
C GLY A 567 17.01 -36.69 -6.90
N ARG A 568 17.56 -37.31 -7.96
CA ARG A 568 18.42 -38.50 -7.82
C ARG A 568 19.62 -38.44 -8.77
N VAL A 569 20.79 -38.28 -8.18
CA VAL A 569 22.11 -38.56 -8.76
C VAL A 569 22.27 -40.09 -8.83
N GLU A 570 22.70 -40.65 -9.96
CA GLU A 570 23.12 -42.06 -10.03
C GLU A 570 24.63 -42.13 -9.75
N GLU A 571 25.03 -42.82 -8.68
CA GLU A 571 26.43 -43.19 -8.42
C GLU A 571 26.83 -44.34 -9.36
N GLN A 572 27.89 -44.17 -10.15
CA GLN A 572 28.58 -45.29 -10.81
C GLN A 572 29.97 -45.45 -10.21
N GLU A 573 30.26 -46.64 -9.68
CA GLU A 573 31.62 -47.03 -9.28
C GLU A 573 32.38 -47.55 -10.50
N SER A 574 33.49 -46.88 -10.82
CA SER A 574 34.49 -47.35 -11.78
C SER A 574 35.87 -47.07 -11.20
N ASN A 575 36.64 -48.13 -10.94
CA ASN A 575 38.02 -48.09 -10.42
C ASN A 575 38.24 -47.31 -9.10
N GLY A 576 37.29 -47.37 -8.17
CA GLY A 576 37.51 -46.94 -6.78
C GLY A 576 37.49 -45.43 -6.52
N GLU A 577 37.14 -44.61 -7.51
CA GLU A 577 36.80 -43.19 -7.32
C GLU A 577 35.32 -42.95 -7.63
N LYS A 578 34.63 -42.25 -6.73
CA LYS A 578 33.26 -41.77 -6.92
C LYS A 578 33.30 -40.53 -7.81
N VAL A 579 32.67 -40.59 -8.98
CA VAL A 579 32.51 -39.43 -9.86
C VAL A 579 31.03 -39.18 -10.08
N GLU A 580 30.56 -37.99 -9.71
CA GLU A 580 29.23 -37.51 -10.02
C GLU A 580 29.21 -36.97 -11.45
N VAL A 581 28.38 -37.56 -12.33
CA VAL A 581 28.18 -37.06 -13.69
C VAL A 581 26.71 -36.66 -13.85
N PRO A 582 26.40 -35.40 -14.18
CA PRO A 582 25.04 -34.97 -14.51
C PRO A 582 24.56 -35.65 -15.79
N LYS A 583 23.32 -36.14 -15.82
CA LYS A 583 22.67 -36.61 -17.06
C LYS A 583 22.43 -35.40 -17.97
N GLU A 584 23.08 -35.35 -19.13
CA GLU A 584 22.71 -34.43 -20.21
C GLU A 584 21.34 -34.82 -20.78
N GLY A 585 20.41 -33.86 -20.87
CA GLY A 585 19.12 -34.09 -21.49
C GLY A 585 18.12 -32.94 -21.41
N MET A 586 18.23 -32.04 -22.38
CA MET A 586 17.13 -31.39 -23.12
C MET A 586 16.60 -30.01 -22.66
N VAL A 587 17.10 -29.04 -23.43
CA VAL A 587 16.57 -27.74 -23.87
C VAL A 587 15.06 -27.72 -24.15
N CYS A 588 14.46 -26.53 -23.93
CA CYS A 588 13.28 -25.92 -24.57
C CYS A 588 12.02 -25.82 -23.70
N GLY A 589 11.60 -24.58 -23.41
CA GLY A 589 10.34 -24.23 -22.76
C GLY A 589 10.42 -22.93 -21.99
#